data_AF-A0A368YE59-F1
#
_entry.id   AF-A0A368YE59-F1
#
_cell.length_a   1.000
_cell.length_b   1.000
_cell.length_c   1.000
_cell.angle_alpha   90.00
_cell.angle_beta   90.00
_cell.angle_gamma   90.00
#
_symmetry.space_group_name_H-M   'P 1'
#
loop_
_entity.id
_entity.type
_entity.pdbx_description
1 polymer ?
#
loop_
_entity_poly.entity_id
_entity_poly.type
_entity_poly.pdbx_seq_one_letter_code
_entity_poly.pdbx_strand_id
1 'polypeptide(L)'
;MWANAVKTNSSQSTRQPLENYFELARCFLVLVAETCLDPSPDTYHVRCSLDAQDRPTQASTPHVRSQMRDTNMITFKLNGQERTFDGDPETPLLWVIRDFEKLTGTKYGCGIAQCGACTVHMDGTSRRSCITPISTVVGSEVVTIEGIEGKEAEAIHKAWVAIDVPQCGYCQSGQIMSAVALLQTTPKPTDEDIDGAMAGNICRCATYHRIRQAIHNAADTMEG
;
A
#
# COMPACT_ATOMS: atom_id res chain seq x y z
N MET A 1 52.21 -26.25 30.39
CA MET A 1 52.23 -27.68 30.00
C MET A 1 50.80 -28.15 29.95
N TRP A 2 50.38 -28.58 28.77
CA TRP A 2 49.31 -29.54 28.40
C TRP A 2 48.79 -29.11 27.03
N ALA A 3 49.12 -29.96 26.07
CA ALA A 3 48.90 -29.80 24.65
C ALA A 3 47.69 -30.64 24.21
N ASN A 4 47.08 -30.20 23.10
CA ASN A 4 46.34 -30.99 22.10
C ASN A 4 44.99 -31.60 22.55
N ALA A 5 43.94 -31.70 21.72
CA ALA A 5 43.69 -31.45 20.30
C ALA A 5 42.20 -31.04 20.17
N VAL A 6 41.71 -30.44 19.08
CA VAL A 6 41.12 -31.17 17.93
C VAL A 6 41.17 -30.28 16.68
N LYS A 7 41.51 -30.96 15.58
CA LYS A 7 41.69 -30.55 14.18
C LYS A 7 40.59 -29.64 13.61
N THR A 8 40.96 -28.72 12.71
CA THR A 8 40.41 -28.69 11.33
C THR A 8 41.44 -28.11 10.37
N ASN A 9 41.49 -28.72 9.19
CA ASN A 9 42.47 -28.53 8.14
C ASN A 9 41.98 -27.49 7.13
N SER A 10 42.94 -26.76 6.59
CA SER A 10 42.84 -25.72 5.58
C SER A 10 42.24 -26.19 4.25
N SER A 11 41.40 -25.36 3.63
CA SER A 11 41.52 -25.08 2.20
C SER A 11 40.89 -23.74 1.85
N GLN A 12 41.63 -23.01 1.02
CA GLN A 12 41.41 -21.64 0.58
C GLN A 12 40.23 -21.59 -0.41
N SER A 13 39.26 -20.71 -0.18
CA SER A 13 38.24 -20.38 -1.17
C SER A 13 38.73 -19.20 -2.01
N THR A 14 39.16 -19.52 -3.23
CA THR A 14 39.65 -18.61 -4.25
C THR A 14 38.52 -17.78 -4.86
N ARG A 15 38.76 -16.47 -5.03
CA ARG A 15 37.92 -15.53 -5.78
C ARG A 15 37.69 -16.05 -7.21
N GLN A 16 36.43 -16.14 -7.63
CA GLN A 16 36.07 -16.40 -9.02
C GLN A 16 35.88 -15.08 -9.79
N PRO A 17 36.40 -14.97 -11.03
CA PRO A 17 36.30 -13.78 -11.87
C PRO A 17 34.99 -13.70 -12.66
N LEU A 18 34.59 -12.46 -12.95
CA LEU A 18 33.49 -12.07 -13.83
C LEU A 18 33.90 -12.23 -15.30
N GLU A 19 33.66 -13.41 -15.88
CA GLU A 19 33.73 -13.61 -17.33
C GLU A 19 32.56 -14.50 -17.76
N ASN A 20 31.51 -13.91 -18.35
CA ASN A 20 30.58 -14.51 -19.32
C ASN A 20 29.32 -13.65 -19.52
N TYR A 21 29.47 -12.49 -20.18
CA TYR A 21 28.32 -11.67 -20.61
C TYR A 21 28.48 -11.09 -22.03
N PHE A 22 29.23 -11.74 -22.91
CA PHE A 22 29.46 -11.23 -24.28
C PHE A 22 29.24 -12.20 -25.45
N GLU A 23 28.70 -13.40 -25.24
CA GLU A 23 28.50 -14.41 -26.29
C GLU A 23 27.01 -14.79 -26.47
N LEU A 24 26.16 -13.80 -26.74
CA LEU A 24 24.79 -14.03 -27.24
C LEU A 24 24.35 -12.97 -28.29
N ALA A 25 25.29 -12.19 -28.82
CA ALA A 25 25.01 -11.13 -29.79
C ALA A 25 26.04 -11.14 -30.93
N ARG A 26 26.03 -12.19 -31.78
CA ARG A 26 26.41 -12.16 -33.22
C ARG A 26 26.62 -13.56 -33.81
N CYS A 27 25.58 -14.10 -34.44
CA CYS A 27 25.59 -15.04 -35.57
C CYS A 27 24.11 -15.23 -35.97
N PHE A 28 23.63 -15.14 -37.20
CA PHE A 28 24.26 -14.91 -38.50
C PHE A 28 23.12 -14.48 -39.44
N LEU A 29 23.38 -13.45 -40.23
CA LEU A 29 22.60 -13.02 -41.39
C LEU A 29 22.68 -14.11 -42.49
N VAL A 30 21.67 -14.16 -43.39
CA VAL A 30 21.72 -14.58 -44.83
C VAL A 30 20.64 -15.60 -45.24
N LEU A 31 19.92 -15.26 -46.33
CA LEU A 31 18.90 -15.99 -47.14
C LEU A 31 17.46 -15.95 -46.56
N VAL A 32 16.44 -15.34 -47.17
CA VAL A 32 16.08 -15.15 -48.59
C VAL A 32 15.29 -13.84 -48.76
N ALA A 33 15.72 -13.05 -49.74
CA ALA A 33 14.97 -11.95 -50.34
C ALA A 33 14.08 -12.48 -51.49
N GLU A 34 13.08 -11.69 -51.89
CA GLU A 34 12.05 -11.87 -52.96
C GLU A 34 10.66 -11.99 -52.33
N THR A 35 9.66 -11.13 -52.55
CA THR A 35 9.40 -10.05 -53.51
C THR A 35 8.28 -9.19 -52.92
N CYS A 36 8.36 -7.87 -53.05
CA CYS A 36 7.26 -6.92 -53.35
C CYS A 36 7.79 -5.49 -53.17
N LEU A 37 8.73 -5.13 -54.04
CA LEU A 37 8.86 -3.77 -54.53
C LEU A 37 7.93 -3.66 -55.73
N ASP A 38 6.97 -2.75 -55.70
CA ASP A 38 6.67 -1.97 -56.91
C ASP A 38 6.54 -0.49 -56.51
N PRO A 39 7.27 0.42 -57.18
CA PRO A 39 7.23 1.85 -56.97
C PRO A 39 6.33 2.52 -57.99
N SER A 40 5.54 3.53 -57.60
CA SER A 40 5.35 4.71 -58.45
C SER A 40 4.62 5.85 -57.72
N PRO A 41 4.86 7.10 -58.16
CA PRO A 41 4.44 8.33 -57.50
C PRO A 41 3.06 8.76 -58.02
N ASP A 42 2.59 9.93 -57.57
CA ASP A 42 1.42 10.65 -58.06
C ASP A 42 0.09 10.31 -57.35
N THR A 43 -0.22 11.09 -56.31
CA THR A 43 -1.21 12.17 -56.38
C THR A 43 -1.71 12.53 -54.97
N TYR A 44 -1.25 13.67 -54.47
CA TYR A 44 -1.98 14.42 -53.46
C TYR A 44 -3.25 14.98 -54.12
N HIS A 45 -4.38 14.30 -53.94
CA HIS A 45 -5.70 14.88 -54.15
C HIS A 45 -6.55 14.68 -52.90
N VAL A 46 -6.45 15.65 -51.99
CA VAL A 46 -7.52 15.90 -51.01
C VAL A 46 -8.69 16.49 -51.78
N ARG A 47 -9.66 15.65 -52.16
CA ARG A 47 -10.96 16.14 -52.60
C ARG A 47 -11.75 16.57 -51.36
N CYS A 48 -11.78 17.88 -51.11
CA CYS A 48 -12.90 18.51 -50.42
C CYS A 48 -14.11 18.42 -51.35
N SER A 49 -15.08 17.54 -51.06
CA SER A 49 -16.46 17.72 -51.50
C SER A 49 -17.31 18.08 -50.30
N LEU A 50 -17.67 19.36 -50.23
CA LEU A 50 -18.79 19.86 -49.46
C LEU A 50 -20.07 19.28 -50.05
N ASP A 51 -20.58 18.19 -49.48
CA ASP A 51 -22.00 17.87 -49.59
C ASP A 51 -22.68 18.30 -48.29
N ALA A 52 -23.13 19.55 -48.33
CA ALA A 52 -24.12 20.07 -47.42
C ALA A 52 -25.48 19.51 -47.83
N GLN A 53 -26.05 18.58 -47.03
CA GLN A 53 -27.48 18.43 -46.78
C GLN A 53 -27.74 17.14 -45.99
N ASP A 54 -27.78 17.27 -44.66
CA ASP A 54 -28.85 16.75 -43.79
C ASP A 54 -28.39 16.82 -42.33
N ARG A 55 -28.68 17.97 -41.70
CA ARG A 55 -28.56 18.12 -40.25
C ARG A 55 -29.96 17.96 -39.66
N PRO A 56 -30.30 16.85 -38.99
CA PRO A 56 -31.56 16.79 -38.26
C PRO A 56 -31.53 17.85 -37.16
N THR A 57 -32.56 18.70 -37.15
CA THR A 57 -32.77 19.74 -36.15
C THR A 57 -32.77 19.10 -34.76
N GLN A 58 -31.78 19.46 -33.95
CA GLN A 58 -31.71 19.06 -32.54
C GLN A 58 -32.95 19.61 -31.82
N ALA A 59 -33.90 18.73 -31.54
CA ALA A 59 -34.93 18.99 -30.56
C ALA A 59 -34.24 19.19 -29.20
N SER A 60 -34.49 20.34 -28.60
CA SER A 60 -34.04 20.70 -27.26
C SER A 60 -34.45 19.64 -26.25
N THR A 61 -33.49 18.84 -25.80
CA THR A 61 -33.67 17.89 -24.70
C THR A 61 -33.86 18.71 -23.41
N PRO A 62 -34.88 18.42 -22.58
CA PRO A 62 -35.04 19.11 -21.32
C PRO A 62 -33.84 18.78 -20.42
N HIS A 63 -33.37 19.79 -19.68
CA HIS A 63 -32.27 19.75 -18.73
C HIS A 63 -32.41 18.60 -17.71
N VAL A 64 -31.85 17.42 -18.00
CA VAL A 64 -31.55 16.39 -17.00
C VAL A 64 -30.21 16.76 -16.35
N ARG A 65 -30.17 17.81 -15.51
CA ARG A 65 -28.93 18.21 -14.81
C ARG A 65 -29.10 18.47 -13.31
N SER A 66 -30.25 18.13 -12.71
CA SER A 66 -30.45 18.37 -11.27
C SER A 66 -30.76 17.14 -10.41
N GLN A 67 -30.84 15.92 -10.94
CA GLN A 67 -31.27 14.74 -10.15
C GLN A 67 -30.18 13.66 -9.94
N MET A 68 -28.94 13.86 -10.41
CA MET A 68 -27.80 12.95 -10.18
C MET A 68 -26.73 13.57 -9.25
N ARG A 69 -27.12 14.41 -8.29
CA ARG A 69 -26.17 14.98 -7.30
C ARG A 69 -26.38 14.47 -5.87
N ASP A 70 -27.48 13.78 -5.60
CA ASP A 70 -27.88 13.48 -4.22
C ASP A 70 -27.67 12.02 -3.80
N THR A 71 -27.18 11.14 -4.67
CA THR A 71 -27.02 9.69 -4.37
C THR A 71 -25.58 9.22 -4.14
N ASN A 72 -24.59 10.12 -4.12
CA ASN A 72 -23.17 9.73 -4.01
C ASN A 72 -22.45 10.30 -2.78
N MET A 73 -23.16 10.98 -1.89
CA MET A 73 -22.56 11.50 -0.66
C MET A 73 -22.43 10.36 0.35
N ILE A 74 -21.19 10.02 0.68
CA ILE A 74 -20.85 8.98 1.64
C ILE A 74 -20.49 9.64 2.97
N THR A 75 -21.26 9.33 4.01
CA THR A 75 -21.04 9.82 5.36
C THR A 75 -20.47 8.72 6.25
N PHE A 76 -19.41 9.03 6.98
CA PHE A 76 -18.74 8.11 7.92
C PHE A 76 -18.11 8.91 9.06
N LYS A 77 -17.65 8.23 10.12
CA LYS A 77 -16.88 8.87 11.18
C LYS A 77 -15.39 8.62 10.97
N LEU A 78 -14.58 9.66 11.05
CA LEU A 78 -13.12 9.59 11.00
C LEU A 78 -12.55 10.20 12.28
N ASN A 79 -11.86 9.39 13.08
CA ASN A 79 -11.28 9.79 14.38
C ASN A 79 -12.32 10.53 15.26
N GLY A 80 -13.52 9.97 15.38
CA GLY A 80 -14.64 10.53 16.16
C GLY A 80 -15.40 11.69 15.51
N GLN A 81 -14.97 12.19 14.34
CA GLN A 81 -15.61 13.31 13.65
C GLN A 81 -16.39 12.83 12.42
N GLU A 82 -17.62 13.31 12.24
CA GLU A 82 -18.39 13.01 11.04
C GLU A 82 -17.76 13.67 9.80
N ARG A 83 -17.62 12.90 8.73
CA ARG A 83 -17.06 13.32 7.44
C ARG A 83 -17.98 12.90 6.32
N THR A 84 -17.97 13.71 5.27
CA THR A 84 -18.73 13.46 4.04
C THR A 84 -17.78 13.49 2.85
N PHE A 85 -17.98 12.55 1.94
CA PHE A 85 -17.23 12.45 0.69
C PHE A 85 -18.21 12.37 -0.49
N ASP A 86 -18.03 13.22 -1.49
CA ASP A 86 -18.92 13.37 -2.66
C ASP A 86 -18.28 12.94 -3.99
N GLY A 87 -17.12 12.26 -3.92
CA GLY A 87 -16.38 11.79 -5.09
C GLY A 87 -16.81 10.40 -5.60
N ASP A 88 -15.89 9.70 -6.26
CA ASP A 88 -16.14 8.37 -6.83
C ASP A 88 -16.28 7.30 -5.72
N PRO A 89 -17.39 6.53 -5.66
CA PRO A 89 -17.63 5.49 -4.63
C PRO A 89 -16.58 4.38 -4.62
N GLU A 90 -15.89 4.16 -5.74
CA GLU A 90 -14.82 3.16 -5.85
C GLU A 90 -13.46 3.70 -5.39
N THR A 91 -13.38 4.99 -5.03
CA THR A 91 -12.15 5.58 -4.47
C THR A 91 -11.72 4.80 -3.23
N PRO A 92 -10.50 4.25 -3.20
CA PRO A 92 -9.98 3.64 -1.98
C PRO A 92 -9.97 4.62 -0.80
N LEU A 93 -10.43 4.16 0.36
CA LEU A 93 -10.47 4.91 1.62
C LEU A 93 -9.13 5.58 1.94
N LEU A 94 -8.01 4.94 1.57
CA LEU A 94 -6.67 5.51 1.72
C LEU A 94 -6.52 6.90 1.08
N TRP A 95 -7.07 7.11 -0.11
CA TRP A 95 -6.96 8.39 -0.81
C TRP A 95 -7.89 9.44 -0.20
N VAL A 96 -9.07 9.03 0.27
CA VAL A 96 -9.97 9.92 1.03
C VAL A 96 -9.25 10.44 2.29
N ILE A 97 -8.67 9.55 3.08
CA ILE A 97 -7.93 9.90 4.30
C ILE A 97 -6.74 10.84 4.00
N ARG A 98 -5.93 10.50 3.00
CA ARG A 98 -4.66 11.21 2.75
C ARG A 98 -4.84 12.50 1.95
N ASP A 99 -5.65 12.46 0.92
CA ASP A 99 -5.71 13.53 -0.09
C ASP A 99 -6.87 14.48 0.17
N PHE A 100 -7.99 14.00 0.72
CA PHE A 100 -9.14 14.85 1.05
C PHE A 100 -9.06 15.34 2.50
N GLU A 101 -8.88 14.43 3.45
CA GLU A 101 -8.82 14.75 4.89
C GLU A 101 -7.43 15.20 5.36
N LYS A 102 -6.41 15.08 4.51
CA LYS A 102 -5.02 15.50 4.76
C LYS A 102 -4.35 14.80 5.96
N LEU A 103 -4.86 13.63 6.35
CA LEU A 103 -4.28 12.77 7.38
C LEU A 103 -3.25 11.84 6.74
N THR A 104 -1.98 12.24 6.81
CA THR A 104 -0.90 11.59 6.05
C THR A 104 -0.18 10.46 6.78
N GLY A 105 -0.54 10.19 8.03
CA GLY A 105 0.00 9.14 8.89
C GLY A 105 -0.24 7.74 8.30
N THR A 106 -1.45 7.48 7.82
CA THR A 106 -1.75 6.26 7.05
C THR A 106 -0.99 6.27 5.72
N LYS A 107 -0.18 5.24 5.41
CA LYS A 107 0.77 5.27 4.29
C LYS A 107 0.34 4.41 3.09
N TYR A 108 0.74 4.83 1.90
CA TYR A 108 0.64 4.05 0.66
C TYR A 108 1.91 3.23 0.43
N GLY A 109 1.91 1.93 0.73
CA GLY A 109 3.08 1.07 0.50
C GLY A 109 3.02 0.23 -0.78
N CYS A 110 1.88 -0.41 -1.07
CA CYS A 110 1.75 -1.35 -2.20
C CYS A 110 0.46 -1.25 -3.01
N GLY A 111 -0.62 -0.67 -2.46
CA GLY A 111 -1.93 -0.59 -3.14
C GLY A 111 -2.71 -1.90 -3.27
N ILE A 112 -2.13 -3.04 -2.86
CA ILE A 112 -2.68 -4.38 -3.08
C ILE A 112 -2.79 -5.21 -1.80
N ALA A 113 -2.94 -4.54 -0.64
CA ALA A 113 -3.15 -5.15 0.67
C ALA A 113 -2.04 -6.09 1.21
N GLN A 114 -0.83 -6.07 0.63
CA GLN A 114 0.26 -6.95 1.06
C GLN A 114 1.13 -6.37 2.18
N CYS A 115 1.44 -5.07 2.15
CA CYS A 115 2.47 -4.49 3.02
C CYS A 115 1.97 -4.03 4.40
N GLY A 116 0.68 -3.79 4.55
CA GLY A 116 0.07 -3.29 5.78
C GLY A 116 0.37 -1.85 6.20
N ALA A 117 1.16 -1.07 5.46
CA ALA A 117 1.43 0.33 5.82
C ALA A 117 0.17 1.25 5.86
N CYS A 118 -0.93 0.79 5.26
CA CYS A 118 -2.21 1.49 5.17
C CYS A 118 -3.25 1.03 6.21
N THR A 119 -2.84 0.30 7.26
CA THR A 119 -3.77 -0.18 8.29
C THR A 119 -4.49 0.98 8.97
N VAL A 120 -5.80 0.85 9.05
CA VAL A 120 -6.69 1.66 9.88
C VAL A 120 -7.54 0.71 10.72
N HIS A 121 -8.19 1.21 11.77
CA HIS A 121 -9.27 0.47 12.41
C HIS A 121 -10.59 0.92 11.80
N MET A 122 -11.45 -0.03 11.47
CA MET A 122 -12.82 0.21 11.04
C MET A 122 -13.72 -0.61 11.96
N ASP A 123 -14.55 0.07 12.74
CA ASP A 123 -15.44 -0.51 13.75
C ASP A 123 -14.66 -1.44 14.72
N GLY A 124 -13.50 -0.98 15.18
CA GLY A 124 -12.60 -1.70 16.08
C GLY A 124 -11.76 -2.81 15.44
N THR A 125 -11.88 -3.06 14.13
CA THR A 125 -11.13 -4.12 13.44
C THR A 125 -10.08 -3.55 12.47
N SER A 126 -8.90 -4.18 12.41
CA SER A 126 -7.86 -3.76 11.45
C SER A 126 -8.29 -4.00 10.00
N ARG A 127 -8.22 -2.97 9.16
CA ARG A 127 -8.55 -3.01 7.73
C ARG A 127 -7.48 -2.35 6.87
N ARG A 128 -7.34 -2.82 5.63
CA ARG A 128 -6.40 -2.26 4.63
C ARG A 128 -7.10 -1.19 3.81
N SER A 129 -6.91 0.07 4.18
CA SER A 129 -7.58 1.20 3.52
C SER A 129 -7.27 1.33 2.02
N CYS A 130 -6.14 0.77 1.53
CA CYS A 130 -5.76 0.85 0.11
C CYS A 130 -6.65 0.06 -0.85
N ILE A 131 -7.42 -0.92 -0.35
CA ILE A 131 -8.32 -1.75 -1.16
C ILE A 131 -9.78 -1.67 -0.69
N THR A 132 -10.08 -0.83 0.28
CA THR A 132 -11.44 -0.64 0.81
C THR A 132 -12.09 0.51 0.04
N PRO A 133 -13.09 0.25 -0.82
CA PRO A 133 -13.82 1.32 -1.51
C PRO A 133 -14.58 2.16 -0.48
N ILE A 134 -14.57 3.48 -0.65
CA ILE A 134 -15.25 4.40 0.27
C ILE A 134 -16.76 4.13 0.36
N SER A 135 -17.38 3.62 -0.72
CA SER A 135 -18.79 3.18 -0.73
C SER A 135 -19.13 2.12 0.32
N THR A 136 -18.14 1.37 0.80
CA THR A 136 -18.33 0.31 1.82
C THR A 136 -18.22 0.83 3.26
N VAL A 137 -17.85 2.10 3.45
CA VAL A 137 -17.52 2.71 4.75
C VAL A 137 -18.69 3.53 5.32
N VAL A 138 -19.83 3.56 4.62
CA VAL A 138 -21.02 4.34 5.03
C VAL A 138 -21.44 3.97 6.45
N GLY A 139 -21.50 4.98 7.33
CA GLY A 139 -21.91 4.82 8.73
C GLY A 139 -20.89 4.17 9.67
N SER A 140 -19.78 3.65 9.14
CA SER A 140 -18.70 3.06 9.94
C SER A 140 -17.87 4.13 10.66
N GLU A 141 -17.20 3.70 11.72
CA GLU A 141 -16.18 4.47 12.40
C GLU A 141 -14.78 4.02 11.97
N VAL A 142 -14.05 4.94 11.36
CA VAL A 142 -12.66 4.75 10.93
C VAL A 142 -11.74 5.50 11.89
N VAL A 143 -10.76 4.80 12.44
CA VAL A 143 -9.70 5.36 13.27
C VAL A 143 -8.36 5.15 12.56
N THR A 144 -7.60 6.23 12.44
CA THR A 144 -6.26 6.29 11.85
C THR A 144 -5.21 6.43 12.95
N ILE A 145 -3.93 6.35 12.58
CA ILE A 145 -2.82 6.55 13.53
C ILE A 145 -2.86 7.92 14.19
N GLU A 146 -3.44 8.94 13.55
CA GLU A 146 -3.60 10.28 14.11
C GLU A 146 -4.69 10.39 15.19
N GLY A 147 -5.64 9.46 15.22
CA GLY A 147 -6.76 9.46 16.16
C GLY A 147 -6.83 8.22 17.04
N ILE A 148 -5.81 7.35 17.00
CA ILE A 148 -5.78 6.16 17.85
C ILE A 148 -5.48 6.57 19.29
N GLU A 149 -6.38 6.23 20.18
CA GLU A 149 -6.33 6.58 21.60
C GLU A 149 -6.66 5.35 22.46
N GLY A 150 -6.50 5.48 23.77
CA GLY A 150 -6.73 4.41 24.75
C GLY A 150 -5.45 3.91 25.40
N LYS A 151 -5.60 3.09 26.45
CA LYS A 151 -4.49 2.61 27.28
C LYS A 151 -3.46 1.80 26.45
N GLU A 152 -3.94 1.01 25.50
CA GLU A 152 -3.10 0.19 24.62
C GLU A 152 -2.30 1.05 23.66
N ALA A 153 -2.93 2.08 23.07
CA ALA A 153 -2.27 3.04 22.19
C ALA A 153 -1.19 3.81 22.94
N GLU A 154 -1.49 4.31 24.15
CA GLU A 154 -0.53 5.03 24.97
C GLU A 154 0.67 4.15 25.36
N ALA A 155 0.42 2.91 25.80
CA ALA A 155 1.48 1.96 26.15
C ALA A 155 2.36 1.63 24.94
N ILE A 156 1.76 1.36 23.78
CA ILE A 156 2.46 1.08 22.52
C ILE A 156 3.31 2.28 22.10
N HIS A 157 2.77 3.50 22.10
CA HIS A 157 3.52 4.70 21.73
C HIS A 157 4.72 4.93 22.65
N LYS A 158 4.54 4.79 23.96
CA LYS A 158 5.63 4.90 24.94
C LYS A 158 6.71 3.86 24.68
N ALA A 159 6.34 2.60 24.48
CA ALA A 159 7.27 1.52 24.22
C ALA A 159 8.01 1.70 22.87
N TRP A 160 7.31 2.15 21.82
CA TRP A 160 7.90 2.41 20.51
C TRP A 160 9.02 3.46 20.57
N VAL A 161 8.79 4.53 21.33
CA VAL A 161 9.75 5.62 21.54
C VAL A 161 10.90 5.16 22.45
N ALA A 162 10.60 4.46 23.54
CA ALA A 162 11.57 4.08 24.55
C ALA A 162 12.75 3.25 24.00
N ILE A 163 12.52 2.43 22.98
CA ILE A 163 13.57 1.58 22.38
C ILE A 163 13.90 1.91 20.93
N ASP A 164 13.48 3.10 20.46
CA ASP A 164 13.74 3.60 19.10
C ASP A 164 13.42 2.53 18.02
N VAL A 165 12.16 2.07 18.02
CA VAL A 165 11.70 1.04 17.07
C VAL A 165 11.87 1.48 15.61
N PRO A 166 11.51 2.72 15.21
CA PRO A 166 11.61 3.14 13.82
C PRO A 166 13.05 3.20 13.30
N GLN A 167 13.24 2.78 12.04
CA GLN A 167 14.37 3.24 11.23
C GLN A 167 13.87 4.30 10.24
N CYS A 168 13.37 3.89 9.07
CA CYS A 168 12.82 4.84 8.09
C CYS A 168 11.43 5.39 8.47
N GLY A 169 10.75 4.80 9.46
CA GLY A 169 9.43 5.21 9.93
C GLY A 169 8.24 4.82 9.04
N TYR A 170 8.45 4.44 7.77
CA TYR A 170 7.35 4.33 6.80
C TYR A 170 6.28 3.29 7.15
N CYS A 171 6.67 2.10 7.62
CA CYS A 171 5.71 1.06 8.00
C CYS A 171 5.10 1.28 9.39
N GLN A 172 5.64 2.19 10.21
CA GLN A 172 5.42 2.20 11.65
C GLN A 172 3.97 2.54 12.03
N SER A 173 3.29 3.41 11.27
CA SER A 173 1.87 3.68 11.49
C SER A 173 1.03 2.40 11.37
N GLY A 174 1.23 1.60 10.33
CA GLY A 174 0.54 0.32 10.17
C GLY A 174 0.90 -0.70 11.26
N GLN A 175 2.18 -0.73 11.68
CA GLN A 175 2.65 -1.59 12.76
C GLN A 175 1.97 -1.23 14.10
N ILE A 176 1.92 0.05 14.46
CA ILE A 176 1.28 0.53 15.69
C ILE A 176 -0.21 0.21 15.68
N MET A 177 -0.93 0.48 14.58
CA MET A 177 -2.35 0.17 14.49
C MET A 177 -2.62 -1.33 14.70
N SER A 178 -1.83 -2.22 14.12
CA SER A 178 -1.99 -3.66 14.35
C SER A 178 -1.60 -4.10 15.76
N ALA A 179 -0.56 -3.51 16.36
CA ALA A 179 -0.16 -3.80 17.73
C ALA A 179 -1.22 -3.37 18.75
N VAL A 180 -1.84 -2.21 18.56
CA VAL A 180 -2.95 -1.75 19.41
C VAL A 180 -4.14 -2.71 19.31
N ALA A 181 -4.51 -3.13 18.09
CA ALA A 181 -5.60 -4.10 17.91
C ALA A 181 -5.29 -5.44 18.61
N LEU A 182 -4.04 -5.92 18.56
CA LEU A 182 -3.63 -7.13 19.27
C LEU A 182 -3.82 -6.97 20.78
N LEU A 183 -3.32 -5.89 21.37
CA LEU A 183 -3.37 -5.71 22.84
C LEU A 183 -4.77 -5.46 23.38
N GLN A 184 -5.68 -4.94 22.55
CA GLN A 184 -7.09 -4.81 22.91
C GLN A 184 -7.78 -6.18 23.08
N THR A 185 -7.34 -7.19 22.33
CA THR A 185 -7.93 -8.55 22.39
C THR A 185 -7.12 -9.50 23.26
N THR A 186 -5.80 -9.32 23.30
CA THR A 186 -4.84 -10.20 23.95
C THR A 186 -3.88 -9.35 24.79
N PRO A 187 -4.25 -8.99 26.03
CA PRO A 187 -3.46 -8.09 26.87
C PRO A 187 -2.04 -8.58 27.19
N LYS A 188 -1.81 -9.90 27.17
CA LYS A 188 -0.53 -10.55 27.41
C LYS A 188 -0.19 -11.52 26.27
N PRO A 189 0.22 -11.01 25.10
CA PRO A 189 0.43 -11.83 23.92
C PRO A 189 1.71 -12.66 24.02
N THR A 190 1.71 -13.85 23.43
CA THR A 190 2.92 -14.64 23.19
C THR A 190 3.68 -14.14 21.96
N ASP A 191 4.89 -14.64 21.73
CA ASP A 191 5.64 -14.37 20.50
C ASP A 191 4.85 -14.82 19.25
N GLU A 192 4.18 -15.96 19.33
CA GLU A 192 3.33 -16.49 18.27
C GLU A 192 2.11 -15.59 17.99
N ASP A 193 1.47 -15.05 19.04
CA ASP A 193 0.37 -14.10 18.88
C ASP A 193 0.83 -12.82 18.19
N ILE A 194 2.01 -12.31 18.58
CA ILE A 194 2.61 -11.13 17.96
C ILE A 194 2.94 -11.42 16.50
N ASP A 195 3.62 -12.52 16.21
CA ASP A 195 3.99 -12.86 14.84
C ASP A 195 2.76 -13.03 13.95
N GLY A 196 1.69 -13.63 14.46
CA GLY A 196 0.40 -13.75 13.78
C GLY A 196 -0.24 -12.40 13.48
N ALA A 197 -0.34 -11.52 14.48
CA ALA A 197 -0.95 -10.19 14.32
C ALA A 197 -0.13 -9.26 13.41
N MET A 198 1.19 -9.41 13.42
CA MET A 198 2.11 -8.56 12.68
C MET A 198 2.46 -9.10 11.28
N ALA A 199 2.11 -10.36 10.96
CA ALA A 199 2.45 -11.02 9.68
C ALA A 199 2.08 -10.21 8.43
N GLY A 200 0.99 -9.43 8.50
CA GLY A 200 0.54 -8.58 7.40
C GLY A 200 1.19 -7.19 7.33
N ASN A 201 2.14 -6.87 8.21
CA ASN A 201 2.83 -5.57 8.24
C ASN A 201 4.32 -5.74 7.91
N ILE A 202 4.70 -5.42 6.67
CA ILE A 202 6.05 -5.59 6.17
C ILE A 202 6.94 -4.42 6.60
N CYS A 203 8.11 -4.73 7.18
CA CYS A 203 9.17 -3.79 7.51
C CYS A 203 10.44 -4.13 6.73
N ARG A 204 10.76 -3.33 5.70
CA ARG A 204 11.99 -3.54 4.90
C ARG A 204 13.28 -3.23 5.67
N CYS A 205 13.21 -2.38 6.68
CA CYS A 205 14.30 -2.09 7.61
C CYS A 205 14.57 -3.22 8.61
N ALA A 206 13.71 -4.26 8.65
CA ALA A 206 13.85 -5.43 9.51
C ALA A 206 13.89 -5.13 11.03
N THR A 207 13.09 -4.16 11.49
CA THR A 207 12.97 -3.81 12.92
C THR A 207 12.05 -4.75 13.71
N TYR A 208 11.72 -5.94 13.19
CA TYR A 208 10.72 -6.85 13.77
C TYR A 208 11.04 -7.26 15.21
N HIS A 209 12.31 -7.48 15.53
CA HIS A 209 12.75 -7.79 16.91
C HIS A 209 12.45 -6.63 17.88
N ARG A 210 12.62 -5.37 17.45
CA ARG A 210 12.26 -4.20 18.26
C ARG A 210 10.76 -4.03 18.37
N ILE A 211 10.03 -4.28 17.27
CA ILE A 211 8.56 -4.23 17.27
C ILE A 211 8.02 -5.22 18.30
N ARG A 212 8.48 -6.48 18.28
CA ARG A 212 8.09 -7.51 19.24
C ARG A 212 8.43 -7.11 20.67
N GLN A 213 9.66 -6.65 20.92
CA GLN A 213 10.08 -6.19 22.24
C GLN A 213 9.21 -5.03 22.74
N ALA A 214 8.87 -4.07 21.88
CA ALA A 214 8.01 -2.95 22.26
C ALA A 214 6.59 -3.39 22.61
N ILE A 215 6.03 -4.39 21.91
CA ILE A 215 4.71 -4.93 22.22
C ILE A 215 4.71 -5.62 23.59
N HIS A 216 5.74 -6.44 23.89
CA HIS A 216 5.89 -7.04 25.23
C HIS A 216 6.03 -5.98 26.32
N ASN A 217 6.91 -4.99 26.12
CA ASN A 217 7.07 -3.89 27.08
C ASN A 217 5.75 -3.15 27.31
N ALA A 218 4.98 -2.88 26.26
CA ALA A 218 3.68 -2.23 26.37
C ALA A 218 2.70 -3.08 27.18
N ALA A 219 2.61 -4.39 26.91
CA ALA A 219 1.79 -5.33 27.66
C ALA A 219 2.13 -5.31 29.16
N ASP A 220 3.42 -5.41 29.51
CA ASP A 220 3.88 -5.40 30.91
C ASP A 220 3.52 -4.10 31.63
N THR A 221 3.62 -2.95 30.96
CA THR A 221 3.29 -1.64 31.57
C THR A 221 1.80 -1.44 31.84
N MET A 222 0.92 -2.21 31.20
CA MET A 222 -0.52 -2.15 31.44
C MET A 222 -0.99 -3.06 32.58
N GLU A 223 -0.14 -3.95 33.08
CA GLU A 223 -0.43 -4.83 34.23
C GLU A 223 -0.15 -4.15 35.59
N GLY A 224 0.65 -3.07 35.60
CA GLY A 224 1.05 -2.32 36.80
C GLY A 224 0.22 -1.07 37.05
#